data_AF-A0A7S2LW82-F1
#
_entry.id   AF-A0A7S2LW82-F1
#
_cell.length_a   1.000
_cell.length_b   1.000
_cell.length_c   1.000
_cell.angle_alpha   90.00
_cell.angle_beta   90.00
_cell.angle_gamma   90.00
#
_symmetry.space_group_name_H-M   'P 1'
#
loop_
_entity.id
_entity.type
_entity.pdbx_description
1 polymer ?
#
loop_
_entity_poly.entity_id
_entity_poly.type
_entity_poly.pdbx_seq_one_letter_code
_entity_poly.pdbx_strand_id
1 'polypeptide(L)'
;KEARSFEDALNVMYFSTCALAYSLRLPDSIQKSIEVLGKLGIDLEESRSEEECVQEIMTSLSTRLDEEILNTERMTEPSMIIALKFLAKLELGMTQTKPRSVPFVTQKIIELSLTKGMSPMSPIGFVHLGALLSKRGDINSGYRYVKLALSLLDKVGRESAGEVICFATQVKIFVEPIQAALEFHDNGYAASMAAGDVFSAMVNKLLKASCMYVAGVKLHILRDDHEKMMRLAKENNHLIFLVHMKQVQRDVLRLIGSDEEVTIPEEANLIASNNSVLKTSCFRKAYISFMFRSYDDAKEHVLKFFACRENAWANLMANHINHALYTGLISYWVARKSRDGQKWYDRGNECKMTLKRWAESSQWTFVNKWYLLEAEESFTNNDFEAAKSFYKQAITFAKLHKFVHEEALACELAAYFYLE
;
A
#
# COMPACT_ATOMS: atom_id res chain seq x y z
N LYS A 1 27.80 31.13 -0.94
CA LYS A 1 27.77 31.70 -2.31
C LYS A 1 26.32 31.98 -2.63
N GLU A 2 25.96 33.23 -2.92
CA GLU A 2 24.60 33.60 -3.33
C GLU A 2 24.30 33.05 -4.72
N ALA A 3 23.08 32.57 -4.96
CA ALA A 3 22.64 32.05 -6.25
C ALA A 3 22.49 33.21 -7.25
N ARG A 4 23.02 33.05 -8.48
CA ARG A 4 23.03 34.12 -9.50
C ARG A 4 21.96 33.93 -10.56
N SER A 5 21.42 32.73 -10.71
CA SER A 5 20.27 32.40 -11.56
C SER A 5 19.23 31.54 -10.81
N PHE A 6 18.05 31.37 -11.40
CA PHE A 6 17.05 30.42 -10.90
C PHE A 6 17.59 28.99 -10.89
N GLU A 7 18.34 28.60 -11.93
CA GLU A 7 18.96 27.27 -12.06
C GLU A 7 20.00 27.01 -10.97
N ASP A 8 20.79 28.02 -10.61
CA ASP A 8 21.77 27.93 -9.51
C ASP A 8 21.09 27.66 -8.16
N ALA A 9 19.86 28.15 -7.98
CA ALA A 9 19.09 28.01 -6.75
C ALA A 9 18.31 26.69 -6.65
N LEU A 10 18.15 25.94 -7.75
CA LEU A 10 17.29 24.75 -7.80
C LEU A 10 17.66 23.69 -6.76
N ASN A 11 18.96 23.42 -6.54
CA ASN A 11 19.41 22.47 -5.52
C ASN A 11 19.04 22.93 -4.11
N VAL A 12 19.18 24.22 -3.81
CA VAL A 12 18.82 24.79 -2.50
C VAL A 12 17.30 24.72 -2.30
N MET A 13 16.52 25.02 -3.35
CA MET A 13 15.07 24.89 -3.30
C MET A 13 14.66 23.43 -3.06
N TYR A 14 15.34 22.46 -3.69
CA TYR A 14 15.07 21.04 -3.50
C TYR A 14 15.32 20.59 -2.06
N PHE A 15 16.46 20.99 -1.47
CA PHE A 15 16.75 20.69 -0.06
C PHE A 15 15.75 21.35 0.90
N SER A 16 15.32 22.59 0.61
CA SER A 16 14.28 23.26 1.38
C SER A 16 12.93 22.52 1.31
N THR A 17 12.53 22.07 0.11
CA THR A 17 11.34 21.22 -0.07
C THR A 17 11.47 19.91 0.70
N CYS A 18 12.62 19.25 0.65
CA CYS A 18 12.86 18.05 1.45
C CYS A 18 12.74 18.32 2.95
N ALA A 19 13.30 19.42 3.44
CA ALA A 19 13.20 19.83 4.83
C ALA A 19 11.75 20.08 5.27
N LEU A 20 10.91 20.67 4.40
CA LEU A 20 9.48 20.83 4.66
C LEU A 20 8.76 19.48 4.81
N ALA A 21 9.05 18.52 3.92
CA ALA A 21 8.50 17.17 4.02
C ALA A 21 8.94 16.46 5.31
N TYR A 22 10.20 16.60 5.70
CA TYR A 22 10.72 16.05 6.97
C TYR A 22 10.11 16.73 8.20
N SER A 23 9.76 18.02 8.11
CA SER A 23 9.21 18.80 9.22
C SER A 23 7.68 18.72 9.33
N LEU A 24 7.06 17.64 8.86
CA LEU A 24 5.60 17.43 8.85
C LEU A 24 4.79 18.46 8.06
N ARG A 25 5.43 19.29 7.24
CA ARG A 25 4.78 20.29 6.40
C ARG A 25 4.63 19.76 4.97
N LEU A 26 4.08 18.54 4.85
CA LEU A 26 3.90 17.86 3.56
C LEU A 26 3.05 18.68 2.57
N PRO A 27 1.95 19.34 2.96
CA PRO A 27 1.22 20.24 2.06
C PRO A 27 2.10 21.37 1.49
N ASP A 28 2.95 21.96 2.33
CA ASP A 28 3.85 23.04 1.92
C ASP A 28 4.97 22.53 1.02
N SER A 29 5.49 21.33 1.29
CA SER A 29 6.44 20.65 0.41
C SER A 29 5.82 20.38 -0.97
N ILE A 30 4.57 19.91 -1.02
CA ILE A 30 3.85 19.65 -2.27
C ILE A 30 3.65 20.95 -3.04
N GLN A 31 3.16 22.00 -2.37
CA GLN A 31 2.95 23.31 -2.97
C GLN A 31 4.26 23.89 -3.52
N LYS A 32 5.35 23.78 -2.76
CA LYS A 32 6.67 24.26 -3.17
C LYS A 32 7.20 23.53 -4.40
N SER A 33 7.02 22.21 -4.47
CA SER A 33 7.38 21.42 -5.66
C SER A 33 6.60 21.87 -6.89
N ILE A 34 5.28 22.07 -6.78
CA ILE A 34 4.44 22.52 -7.90
C ILE A 34 4.89 23.90 -8.41
N GLU A 35 5.16 24.85 -7.49
CA GLU A 35 5.64 26.18 -7.87
C GLU A 35 6.98 26.15 -8.61
N VAL A 36 7.92 25.30 -8.18
CA VAL A 36 9.23 25.16 -8.83
C VAL A 36 9.09 24.50 -10.20
N LEU A 37 8.26 23.47 -10.32
CA LEU A 37 7.97 22.79 -11.58
C LEU A 37 7.31 23.72 -12.60
N GLY A 38 6.33 24.54 -12.18
CA GLY A 38 5.72 25.54 -13.06
C GLY A 38 6.72 26.57 -13.58
N LYS A 39 7.70 26.99 -12.76
CA LYS A 39 8.80 27.87 -13.22
C LYS A 39 9.76 27.19 -14.19
N LEU A 40 9.82 25.85 -14.19
CA LEU A 40 10.56 25.05 -15.16
C LEU A 40 9.72 24.71 -16.40
N GLY A 41 8.48 25.22 -16.51
CA GLY A 41 7.56 24.94 -17.61
C GLY A 41 6.95 23.55 -17.57
N ILE A 42 6.89 22.93 -16.38
CA ILE A 42 6.32 21.60 -16.17
C ILE A 42 5.04 21.76 -15.35
N ASP A 43 3.91 21.63 -16.03
CA ASP A 43 2.59 21.68 -15.42
C ASP A 43 1.98 20.27 -15.30
N LEU A 44 1.22 20.06 -14.23
CA LEU A 44 0.45 18.84 -14.01
C LEU A 44 -0.97 19.09 -14.54
N GLU A 45 -1.33 18.39 -15.60
CA GLU A 45 -2.66 18.51 -16.22
C GLU A 45 -3.71 17.70 -15.44
N GLU A 46 -4.10 18.19 -14.26
CA GLU A 46 -5.12 17.57 -13.39
C GLU A 46 -6.57 17.78 -13.88
N SER A 47 -6.77 18.25 -15.11
CA SER A 47 -8.11 18.48 -15.69
C SER A 47 -8.79 17.20 -16.21
N ARG A 48 -8.03 16.11 -16.33
CA ARG A 48 -8.46 14.83 -16.91
C ARG A 48 -8.79 13.79 -15.83
N SER A 49 -9.43 12.69 -16.21
CA SER A 49 -9.63 11.56 -15.28
C SER A 49 -8.35 10.76 -15.05
N GLU A 50 -8.27 10.08 -13.91
CA GLU A 50 -7.16 9.17 -13.61
C GLU A 50 -7.08 8.04 -14.66
N GLU A 51 -8.23 7.57 -15.12
CA GLU A 51 -8.36 6.50 -16.12
C GLU A 51 -7.73 6.89 -17.45
N GLU A 52 -8.10 8.06 -17.97
CA GLU A 52 -7.54 8.62 -19.21
C GLU A 52 -6.03 8.80 -19.12
N CYS A 53 -5.53 9.35 -18.00
CA CYS A 53 -4.10 9.56 -17.80
C CYS A 53 -3.29 8.26 -17.91
N VAL A 54 -3.70 7.20 -17.21
CA VAL A 54 -3.00 5.91 -17.29
C VAL A 54 -3.14 5.27 -18.67
N GLN A 55 -4.30 5.42 -19.33
CA GLN A 55 -4.49 4.88 -20.68
C GLN A 55 -3.56 5.54 -21.69
N GLU A 56 -3.31 6.85 -21.57
CA GLU A 56 -2.32 7.55 -22.39
C GLU A 56 -0.89 7.09 -22.11
N ILE A 57 -0.51 6.92 -20.83
CA ILE A 57 0.80 6.36 -20.48
C ILE A 57 0.98 5.00 -21.17
N MET A 58 -0.03 4.14 -21.07
CA MET A 58 -0.01 2.81 -21.68
C MET A 58 0.04 2.85 -23.21
N THR A 59 -0.64 3.81 -23.84
CA THR A 59 -0.62 3.99 -25.29
C THR A 59 0.75 4.51 -25.76
N SER A 60 1.40 5.38 -24.99
CA SER A 60 2.76 5.83 -25.28
C SER A 60 3.76 4.67 -25.17
N LEU A 61 3.63 3.84 -24.14
CA LEU A 61 4.54 2.73 -23.87
C LEU A 61 4.29 1.51 -24.77
N SER A 62 3.08 1.31 -25.30
CA SER A 62 2.77 0.16 -26.18
C SER A 62 3.55 0.16 -27.49
N THR A 63 4.06 1.33 -27.89
CA THR A 63 4.90 1.50 -29.07
C THR A 63 6.37 1.18 -28.83
N ARG A 64 6.77 0.82 -27.60
CA ARG A 64 8.15 0.61 -27.19
C ARG A 64 8.35 -0.75 -26.54
N LEU A 65 9.49 -1.39 -26.84
CA LEU A 65 9.92 -2.60 -26.14
C LEU A 65 10.61 -2.25 -24.82
N ASP A 66 10.57 -3.18 -23.85
CA ASP A 66 11.22 -2.98 -22.56
C ASP A 66 12.74 -2.74 -22.73
N GLU A 67 13.36 -3.41 -23.69
CA GLU A 67 14.77 -3.23 -24.04
C GLU A 67 15.07 -1.83 -24.58
N GLU A 68 14.15 -1.22 -25.33
CA GLU A 68 14.31 0.14 -25.85
C GLU A 68 14.23 1.16 -24.70
N ILE A 69 13.31 0.93 -23.75
CA ILE A 69 13.21 1.77 -22.55
C ILE A 69 14.49 1.64 -21.71
N LEU A 70 15.00 0.42 -21.51
CA LEU A 70 16.23 0.17 -20.75
C LEU A 70 17.49 0.78 -21.39
N ASN A 71 17.49 0.95 -22.71
CA ASN A 71 18.61 1.52 -23.47
C ASN A 71 18.40 3.00 -23.82
N THR A 72 17.37 3.66 -23.26
CA THR A 72 17.18 5.10 -23.44
C THR A 72 18.39 5.86 -22.89
N GLU A 73 18.86 6.85 -23.64
CA GLU A 73 20.05 7.64 -23.30
C GLU A 73 19.92 8.36 -21.95
N ARG A 74 21.06 8.69 -21.34
CA ARG A 74 21.07 9.44 -20.07
C ARG A 74 20.62 10.88 -20.30
N MET A 75 19.83 11.38 -19.35
CA MET A 75 19.48 12.79 -19.28
C MET A 75 20.74 13.63 -19.03
N THR A 76 20.93 14.66 -19.85
CA THR A 76 22.10 15.57 -19.77
C THR A 76 21.73 16.98 -19.31
N GLU A 77 20.47 17.38 -19.47
CA GLU A 77 19.98 18.71 -19.12
C GLU A 77 19.84 18.87 -17.58
N PRO A 78 20.63 19.75 -16.91
CA PRO A 78 20.64 19.82 -15.44
C PRO A 78 19.30 20.27 -14.82
N SER A 79 18.58 21.17 -15.47
CA SER A 79 17.24 21.62 -15.07
C SER A 79 16.25 20.46 -15.02
N MET A 80 16.25 19.59 -16.03
CA MET A 80 15.37 18.42 -16.13
C MET A 80 15.74 17.33 -15.12
N ILE A 81 17.04 17.15 -14.84
CA ILE A 81 17.50 16.22 -13.79
C ILE A 81 16.91 16.66 -12.44
N ILE A 82 16.98 17.96 -12.11
CA ILE A 82 16.38 18.46 -10.88
C ILE A 82 14.85 18.43 -10.92
N ALA A 83 14.23 18.70 -12.08
CA ALA A 83 12.78 18.59 -12.22
C ALA A 83 12.27 17.18 -11.85
N LEU A 84 12.95 16.13 -12.30
CA LEU A 84 12.62 14.75 -11.93
C LEU A 84 12.80 14.49 -10.43
N LYS A 85 13.73 15.16 -9.74
CA LYS A 85 13.83 15.08 -8.28
C LYS A 85 12.63 15.70 -7.58
N PHE A 86 12.14 16.84 -8.06
CA PHE A 86 10.92 17.47 -7.54
C PHE A 86 9.68 16.61 -7.81
N LEU A 87 9.54 16.05 -9.02
CA LEU A 87 8.45 15.13 -9.36
C LEU A 87 8.48 13.86 -8.50
N ALA A 88 9.66 13.24 -8.31
CA ALA A 88 9.82 12.10 -7.41
C ALA A 88 9.36 12.42 -5.97
N LYS A 89 9.73 13.59 -5.45
CA LYS A 89 9.29 14.00 -4.11
C LYS A 89 7.78 14.24 -4.05
N LEU A 90 7.22 14.78 -5.13
CA LEU A 90 5.79 15.01 -5.27
C LEU A 90 5.00 13.70 -5.32
N GLU A 91 5.48 12.72 -6.09
CA GLU A 91 4.91 11.38 -6.24
C GLU A 91 4.65 10.73 -4.87
N LEU A 92 5.70 10.66 -4.05
CA LEU A 92 5.65 10.03 -2.75
C LEU A 92 4.75 10.79 -1.76
N GLY A 93 4.75 12.13 -1.82
CA GLY A 93 3.93 12.99 -0.96
C GLY A 93 2.45 12.97 -1.32
N MET A 94 2.13 13.01 -2.61
CA MET A 94 0.77 12.95 -3.14
C MET A 94 0.15 11.57 -2.95
N THR A 95 0.94 10.49 -3.05
CA THR A 95 0.47 9.12 -2.77
C THR A 95 -0.25 8.98 -1.43
N GLN A 96 0.13 9.80 -0.44
CA GLN A 96 -0.44 9.80 0.90
C GLN A 96 -1.60 10.78 1.10
N THR A 97 -1.59 11.89 0.37
CA THR A 97 -2.43 13.07 0.69
C THR A 97 -3.41 13.44 -0.42
N LYS A 98 -3.05 13.16 -1.68
CA LYS A 98 -3.81 13.45 -2.89
C LYS A 98 -3.67 12.28 -3.87
N PRO A 99 -4.15 11.07 -3.52
CA PRO A 99 -3.92 9.87 -4.33
C PRO A 99 -4.46 9.99 -5.75
N ARG A 100 -5.51 10.80 -5.96
CA ARG A 100 -6.07 11.08 -7.29
C ARG A 100 -5.12 11.85 -8.22
N SER A 101 -4.19 12.62 -7.66
CA SER A 101 -3.23 13.41 -8.45
C SER A 101 -1.99 12.60 -8.84
N VAL A 102 -1.78 11.41 -8.27
CA VAL A 102 -0.58 10.58 -8.49
C VAL A 102 -0.37 10.19 -9.95
N PRO A 103 -1.39 9.70 -10.71
CA PRO A 103 -1.19 9.29 -12.09
C PRO A 103 -0.59 10.38 -12.99
N PHE A 104 -0.93 11.65 -12.75
CA PHE A 104 -0.40 12.78 -13.54
C PHE A 104 1.09 13.02 -13.27
N VAL A 105 1.53 12.85 -12.02
CA VAL A 105 2.95 12.94 -11.66
C VAL A 105 3.72 11.75 -12.25
N THR A 106 3.16 10.54 -12.15
CA THR A 106 3.70 9.33 -12.78
C THR A 106 3.87 9.53 -14.29
N GLN A 107 2.85 10.08 -14.96
CA GLN A 107 2.87 10.40 -16.39
C GLN A 107 4.02 11.34 -16.73
N LYS A 108 4.17 12.44 -15.99
CA LYS A 108 5.23 13.42 -16.25
C LYS A 108 6.63 12.86 -16.02
N ILE A 109 6.83 12.01 -15.00
CA ILE A 109 8.11 11.33 -14.81
C ILE A 109 8.44 10.47 -16.02
N ILE A 110 7.49 9.68 -16.52
CA ILE A 110 7.69 8.79 -17.68
C ILE A 110 7.92 9.61 -18.96
N GLU A 111 7.08 10.60 -19.23
CA GLU A 111 7.16 11.45 -20.42
C GLU A 111 8.52 12.14 -20.53
N LEU A 112 8.98 12.80 -19.45
CA LEU A 112 10.28 13.47 -19.43
C LEU A 112 11.42 12.46 -19.55
N SER A 113 11.31 11.30 -18.91
CA SER A 113 12.35 10.26 -18.98
C SER A 113 12.51 9.68 -20.39
N LEU A 114 11.41 9.55 -21.14
CA LEU A 114 11.44 9.02 -22.50
C LEU A 114 11.84 10.07 -23.56
N THR A 115 11.57 11.36 -23.30
CA THR A 115 11.82 12.45 -24.26
C THR A 115 13.13 13.20 -24.03
N LYS A 116 13.56 13.33 -22.77
CA LYS A 116 14.77 14.06 -22.35
C LYS A 116 15.90 13.14 -21.87
N GLY A 117 15.66 11.83 -21.87
CA GLY A 117 16.59 10.82 -21.39
C GLY A 117 16.35 10.42 -19.94
N MET A 118 16.98 9.32 -19.52
CA MET A 118 16.79 8.71 -18.21
C MET A 118 17.67 9.34 -17.14
N SER A 119 17.10 9.56 -15.96
CA SER A 119 17.81 10.03 -14.76
C SER A 119 17.72 8.99 -13.63
N PRO A 120 18.53 9.11 -12.56
CA PRO A 120 18.39 8.27 -11.36
C PRO A 120 16.99 8.25 -10.73
N MET A 121 16.11 9.22 -11.05
CA MET A 121 14.73 9.30 -10.56
C MET A 121 13.71 8.67 -11.52
N SER A 122 14.06 8.41 -12.78
CA SER A 122 13.16 7.81 -13.78
C SER A 122 12.51 6.48 -13.36
N PRO A 123 13.19 5.57 -12.62
CA PRO A 123 12.59 4.31 -12.14
C PRO A 123 11.32 4.50 -11.30
N ILE A 124 11.16 5.65 -10.63
CA ILE A 124 9.98 5.98 -9.82
C ILE A 124 8.71 6.00 -10.68
N GLY A 125 8.77 6.56 -11.90
CA GLY A 125 7.60 6.58 -12.79
C GLY A 125 7.13 5.17 -13.14
N PHE A 126 8.06 4.27 -13.46
CA PHE A 126 7.72 2.91 -13.86
C PHE A 126 7.21 2.05 -12.69
N VAL A 127 7.77 2.21 -11.48
CA VAL A 127 7.30 1.44 -10.31
C VAL A 127 5.89 1.87 -9.89
N HIS A 128 5.59 3.17 -9.90
CA HIS A 128 4.26 3.68 -9.56
C HIS A 128 3.25 3.37 -10.65
N LEU A 129 3.62 3.42 -11.93
CA LEU A 129 2.78 2.89 -13.01
C LEU A 129 2.42 1.42 -12.75
N GLY A 130 3.41 0.60 -12.40
CA GLY A 130 3.18 -0.80 -12.08
C GLY A 130 2.22 -0.99 -10.90
N ALA A 131 2.33 -0.15 -9.87
CA ALA A 131 1.44 -0.16 -8.72
C ALA A 131 0.02 0.29 -9.05
N LEU A 132 -0.14 1.32 -9.89
CA LEU A 132 -1.44 1.83 -10.38
C LEU A 132 -2.18 0.77 -11.22
N LEU A 133 -1.48 0.13 -12.16
CA LEU A 133 -2.06 -0.94 -12.99
C LEU A 133 -2.52 -2.11 -12.12
N SER A 134 -1.69 -2.52 -11.16
CA SER A 134 -2.04 -3.59 -10.21
C SER A 134 -3.28 -3.23 -9.38
N LYS A 135 -3.39 -1.98 -8.92
CA LYS A 135 -4.54 -1.49 -8.16
C LYS A 135 -5.85 -1.54 -8.96
N ARG A 136 -5.76 -1.35 -10.28
CA ARG A 136 -6.89 -1.44 -11.22
C ARG A 136 -7.21 -2.87 -11.67
N GLY A 137 -6.43 -3.85 -11.22
CA GLY A 137 -6.66 -5.27 -11.47
C GLY A 137 -5.73 -5.89 -12.51
N ASP A 138 -4.92 -5.10 -13.23
CA ASP A 138 -3.91 -5.64 -14.15
C ASP A 138 -2.58 -5.87 -13.43
N ILE A 139 -2.56 -6.91 -12.60
CA ILE A 139 -1.39 -7.29 -11.79
C ILE A 139 -0.23 -7.76 -12.66
N ASN A 140 -0.50 -8.40 -13.81
CA ASN A 140 0.55 -8.92 -14.69
C ASN A 140 1.33 -7.80 -15.36
N SER A 141 0.64 -6.83 -15.96
CA SER A 141 1.31 -5.63 -16.49
C SER A 141 1.96 -4.83 -15.38
N GLY A 142 1.30 -4.74 -14.22
CA GLY A 142 1.87 -4.11 -13.04
C GLY A 142 3.22 -4.69 -12.62
N TYR A 143 3.30 -6.01 -12.54
CA TYR A 143 4.53 -6.74 -12.20
C TYR A 143 5.61 -6.61 -13.29
N ARG A 144 5.24 -6.52 -14.57
CA ARG A 144 6.18 -6.22 -15.66
C ARG A 144 6.87 -4.86 -15.44
N TYR A 145 6.11 -3.79 -15.22
CA TYR A 145 6.69 -2.46 -15.05
C TYR A 145 7.47 -2.30 -13.74
N VAL A 146 7.10 -3.02 -12.69
CA VAL A 146 7.90 -3.10 -11.47
C VAL A 146 9.27 -3.75 -11.73
N LYS A 147 9.31 -4.84 -12.51
CA LYS A 147 10.59 -5.46 -12.90
C LYS A 147 11.41 -4.52 -13.78
N LEU A 148 10.78 -3.81 -14.71
CA LEU A 148 11.44 -2.80 -15.54
C LEU A 148 12.06 -1.69 -14.68
N ALA A 149 11.31 -1.16 -13.71
CA ALA A 149 11.79 -0.14 -12.77
C ALA A 149 13.02 -0.62 -11.97
N LEU A 150 12.99 -1.86 -11.47
CA LEU A 150 14.12 -2.45 -10.75
C LEU A 150 15.36 -2.58 -11.65
N SER A 151 15.18 -3.05 -12.89
CA SER A 151 16.28 -3.16 -13.87
C SER A 151 16.87 -1.79 -14.26
N LEU A 152 16.05 -0.74 -14.29
CA LEU A 152 16.52 0.61 -14.56
C LEU A 152 17.47 1.12 -13.48
N LEU A 153 17.33 0.74 -12.21
CA LEU A 153 18.22 1.18 -11.13
C LEU A 153 19.70 0.92 -11.42
N ASP A 154 20.01 -0.19 -12.07
CA ASP A 154 21.39 -0.57 -12.42
C ASP A 154 21.89 0.20 -13.64
N LYS A 155 20.98 0.66 -14.51
CA LYS A 155 21.30 1.47 -15.70
C LYS A 155 21.44 2.94 -15.38
N VAL A 156 20.58 3.47 -14.50
CA VAL A 156 20.42 4.91 -14.26
C VAL A 156 21.05 5.41 -12.96
N GLY A 157 21.44 4.51 -12.06
CA GLY A 157 21.93 4.83 -10.73
C GLY A 157 20.86 4.62 -9.67
N ARG A 158 21.30 4.46 -8.42
CA ARG A 158 20.50 3.93 -7.32
C ARG A 158 19.95 4.98 -6.35
N GLU A 159 19.91 6.25 -6.76
CA GLU A 159 19.40 7.36 -5.91
C GLU A 159 17.95 7.11 -5.46
N SER A 160 17.10 6.58 -6.36
CA SER A 160 15.70 6.24 -6.08
C SER A 160 15.47 4.80 -5.59
N ALA A 161 16.54 4.01 -5.40
CA ALA A 161 16.42 2.56 -5.18
C ALA A 161 15.57 2.21 -3.96
N GLY A 162 15.65 2.99 -2.89
CA GLY A 162 14.89 2.75 -1.68
C GLY A 162 13.37 2.82 -1.87
N GLU A 163 12.89 3.84 -2.60
CA GLU A 163 11.47 3.99 -2.93
C GLU A 163 11.01 2.95 -3.95
N VAL A 164 11.82 2.72 -4.99
CA VAL A 164 11.52 1.76 -6.05
C VAL A 164 11.39 0.35 -5.47
N ILE A 165 12.33 -0.08 -4.63
CA ILE A 165 12.25 -1.39 -3.97
C ILE A 165 11.01 -1.48 -3.08
N CYS A 166 10.67 -0.39 -2.36
CA CYS A 166 9.51 -0.35 -1.47
C CYS A 166 8.20 -0.65 -2.21
N PHE A 167 7.89 0.12 -3.24
CA PHE A 167 6.65 -0.02 -4.00
C PHE A 167 6.66 -1.23 -4.92
N ALA A 168 7.84 -1.61 -5.44
CA ALA A 168 8.01 -2.88 -6.12
C ALA A 168 7.55 -4.03 -5.22
N THR A 169 8.03 -4.08 -3.98
CA THR A 169 7.68 -5.13 -3.02
C THR A 169 6.17 -5.23 -2.81
N GLN A 170 5.44 -4.11 -2.74
CA GLN A 170 3.98 -4.12 -2.58
C GLN A 170 3.21 -4.69 -3.78
N VAL A 171 3.77 -4.64 -4.99
CA VAL A 171 3.22 -5.36 -6.15
C VAL A 171 3.66 -6.81 -6.13
N LYS A 172 4.93 -7.09 -5.77
CA LYS A 172 5.49 -8.45 -5.72
C LYS A 172 4.68 -9.38 -4.81
N ILE A 173 4.15 -8.91 -3.68
CA ILE A 173 3.33 -9.74 -2.78
C ILE A 173 2.02 -10.27 -3.41
N PHE A 174 1.59 -9.72 -4.55
CA PHE A 174 0.43 -10.19 -5.31
C PHE A 174 0.77 -11.25 -6.37
N VAL A 175 2.06 -11.57 -6.53
CA VAL A 175 2.56 -12.56 -7.51
C VAL A 175 3.44 -13.61 -6.83
N GLU A 176 4.37 -13.16 -6.00
CA GLU A 176 5.30 -13.96 -5.21
C GLU A 176 4.77 -14.21 -3.79
N PRO A 177 5.22 -15.28 -3.09
CA PRO A 177 4.84 -15.53 -1.70
C PRO A 177 5.17 -14.34 -0.80
N ILE A 178 4.18 -13.83 -0.06
CA ILE A 178 4.33 -12.64 0.79
C ILE A 178 5.49 -12.77 1.79
N GLN A 179 5.71 -13.98 2.33
CA GLN A 179 6.77 -14.27 3.29
C GLN A 179 8.16 -14.04 2.69
N ALA A 180 8.37 -14.41 1.43
CA ALA A 180 9.64 -14.22 0.72
C ALA A 180 9.86 -12.75 0.35
N ALA A 181 8.78 -12.03 0.05
CA ALA A 181 8.86 -10.63 -0.34
C ALA A 181 9.23 -9.67 0.82
N LEU A 182 9.07 -10.09 2.08
CA LEU A 182 9.35 -9.27 3.27
C LEU A 182 10.79 -8.74 3.31
N GLU A 183 11.76 -9.54 2.88
CA GLU A 183 13.19 -9.19 2.93
C GLU A 183 13.53 -8.03 1.99
N PHE A 184 12.77 -7.86 0.90
CA PHE A 184 13.00 -6.74 -0.02
C PHE A 184 12.79 -5.38 0.65
N HIS A 185 11.89 -5.27 1.64
CA HIS A 185 11.75 -4.03 2.39
C HIS A 185 13.00 -3.68 3.23
N ASP A 186 13.78 -4.67 3.70
CA ASP A 186 15.04 -4.36 4.38
C ASP A 186 16.10 -3.87 3.39
N ASN A 187 16.13 -4.42 2.17
CA ASN A 187 16.97 -3.91 1.08
C ASN A 187 16.58 -2.48 0.69
N GLY A 188 15.28 -2.20 0.58
CA GLY A 188 14.76 -0.86 0.33
C GLY A 188 15.13 0.11 1.45
N TYR A 189 14.96 -0.28 2.71
CA TYR A 189 15.39 0.50 3.87
C TYR A 189 16.89 0.83 3.82
N ALA A 190 17.75 -0.18 3.59
CA ALA A 190 19.19 0.02 3.52
C ALA A 190 19.58 0.97 2.37
N ALA A 191 18.93 0.82 1.20
CA ALA A 191 19.16 1.72 0.06
C ALA A 191 18.70 3.16 0.35
N SER A 192 17.54 3.36 0.97
CA SER A 192 17.06 4.68 1.37
C SER A 192 18.02 5.35 2.37
N MET A 193 18.49 4.60 3.37
CA MET A 193 19.45 5.10 4.37
C MET A 193 20.79 5.47 3.72
N ALA A 194 21.30 4.66 2.79
CA ALA A 194 22.53 4.96 2.05
C ALA A 194 22.41 6.21 1.18
N ALA A 195 21.22 6.50 0.66
CA ALA A 195 20.91 7.71 -0.11
C ALA A 195 20.60 8.94 0.77
N GLY A 196 20.53 8.78 2.10
CA GLY A 196 20.12 9.85 3.02
C GLY A 196 18.61 10.18 2.99
N ASP A 197 17.79 9.33 2.39
CA ASP A 197 16.33 9.49 2.35
C ASP A 197 15.68 8.76 3.53
N VAL A 198 15.70 9.42 4.69
CA VAL A 198 15.11 8.88 5.93
C VAL A 198 13.61 8.62 5.76
N PHE A 199 12.91 9.45 4.97
CA PHE A 199 11.47 9.32 4.78
C PHE A 199 11.13 8.03 4.04
N SER A 200 11.80 7.76 2.92
CA SER A 200 11.65 6.49 2.19
C SER A 200 12.06 5.28 3.04
N ALA A 201 13.08 5.42 3.89
CA ALA A 201 13.47 4.37 4.83
C ALA A 201 12.33 4.03 5.81
N MET A 202 11.68 5.03 6.39
CA MET A 202 10.53 4.80 7.28
C MET A 202 9.31 4.22 6.55
N VAL A 203 9.07 4.62 5.30
CA VAL A 203 8.00 4.02 4.48
C VAL A 203 8.26 2.52 4.27
N ASN A 204 9.49 2.12 3.94
CA ASN A 204 9.86 0.70 3.83
C ASN A 204 9.55 -0.08 5.12
N LYS A 205 9.90 0.50 6.27
CA LYS A 205 9.64 -0.08 7.58
C LYS A 205 8.15 -0.21 7.90
N LEU A 206 7.35 0.82 7.61
CA LEU A 206 5.88 0.79 7.74
C LEU A 206 5.23 -0.30 6.89
N LEU A 207 5.59 -0.37 5.62
CA LEU A 207 4.99 -1.32 4.70
C LEU A 207 5.45 -2.75 5.01
N LYS A 208 6.69 -2.94 5.46
CA LYS A 208 7.16 -4.23 5.99
C LYS A 208 6.32 -4.71 7.17
N ALA A 209 6.06 -3.87 8.17
CA ALA A 209 5.23 -4.25 9.31
C ALA A 209 3.81 -4.66 8.88
N SER A 210 3.22 -3.95 7.93
CA SER A 210 1.93 -4.31 7.35
C SER A 210 1.98 -5.69 6.67
N CYS A 211 3.02 -5.96 5.87
CA CYS A 211 3.22 -7.27 5.26
C CYS A 211 3.47 -8.38 6.29
N MET A 212 4.26 -8.12 7.33
CA MET A 212 4.53 -9.11 8.39
C MET A 212 3.25 -9.53 9.11
N TYR A 213 2.34 -8.56 9.32
CA TYR A 213 1.03 -8.81 9.90
C TYR A 213 0.21 -9.74 9.01
N VAL A 214 0.08 -9.43 7.71
CA VAL A 214 -0.65 -10.26 6.72
C VAL A 214 0.00 -11.63 6.53
N ALA A 215 1.33 -11.70 6.60
CA ALA A 215 2.10 -12.93 6.46
C ALA A 215 1.98 -13.86 7.67
N GLY A 216 1.38 -13.41 8.78
CA GLY A 216 1.24 -14.22 9.99
C GLY A 216 2.51 -14.40 10.78
N VAL A 217 3.41 -13.41 10.74
CA VAL A 217 4.61 -13.43 11.58
C VAL A 217 4.18 -13.46 13.06
N LYS A 218 4.94 -14.18 13.89
CA LYS A 218 4.63 -14.34 15.31
C LYS A 218 4.49 -12.98 15.99
N LEU A 219 3.43 -12.81 16.79
CA LEU A 219 3.05 -11.54 17.40
C LEU A 219 4.14 -10.92 18.29
N HIS A 220 4.95 -11.73 19.00
CA HIS A 220 6.07 -11.21 19.80
C HIS A 220 7.16 -10.57 18.94
N ILE A 221 7.45 -11.12 17.76
CA ILE A 221 8.41 -10.53 16.81
C ILE A 221 7.85 -9.19 16.30
N LEU A 222 6.57 -9.16 15.96
CA LEU A 222 5.88 -7.94 15.54
C LEU A 222 5.92 -6.87 16.63
N ARG A 223 5.64 -7.22 17.89
CA ARG A 223 5.70 -6.30 19.04
C ARG A 223 7.08 -5.65 19.16
N ASP A 224 8.13 -6.46 19.18
CA ASP A 224 9.50 -5.98 19.39
C ASP A 224 9.99 -5.12 18.21
N ASP A 225 9.58 -5.45 16.98
CA ASP A 225 9.88 -4.64 15.79
C ASP A 225 9.12 -3.30 15.81
N HIS A 226 7.83 -3.30 16.16
CA HIS A 226 7.02 -2.08 16.28
C HIS A 226 7.58 -1.14 17.35
N GLU A 227 8.04 -1.66 18.49
CA GLU A 227 8.62 -0.84 19.55
C GLU A 227 9.87 -0.08 19.08
N LYS A 228 10.75 -0.75 18.34
CA LYS A 228 11.94 -0.12 17.73
C LYS A 228 11.54 0.96 16.72
N MET A 229 10.55 0.67 15.87
CA MET A 229 10.11 1.62 14.85
C MET A 229 9.41 2.84 15.43
N MET A 230 8.60 2.67 16.47
CA MET A 230 7.96 3.81 17.14
C MET A 230 8.98 4.73 17.81
N ARG A 231 10.07 4.20 18.38
CA ARG A 231 11.18 5.02 18.88
C ARG A 231 11.76 5.87 17.77
N LEU A 232 12.10 5.26 16.64
CA LEU A 232 12.64 5.96 15.48
C LEU A 232 11.67 7.03 14.94
N ALA A 233 10.38 6.69 14.81
CA ALA A 233 9.36 7.63 14.35
C ALA A 233 9.17 8.81 15.31
N LYS A 234 9.27 8.57 16.63
CA LYS A 234 9.21 9.62 17.65
C LYS A 234 10.43 10.54 17.59
N GLU A 235 11.63 9.97 17.49
CA GLU A 235 12.90 10.73 17.40
C GLU A 235 12.96 11.62 16.16
N ASN A 236 12.33 11.19 15.06
CA ASN A 236 12.28 11.93 13.80
C ASN A 236 10.99 12.75 13.62
N ASN A 237 10.14 12.87 14.65
CA ASN A 237 8.87 13.61 14.62
C ASN A 237 7.90 13.18 13.50
N HIS A 238 7.83 11.89 13.14
CA HIS A 238 6.86 11.39 12.15
C HIS A 238 5.53 10.97 12.78
N LEU A 239 4.70 11.96 13.11
CA LEU A 239 3.47 11.73 13.88
C LEU A 239 2.43 10.84 13.18
N ILE A 240 2.26 10.97 11.86
CA ILE A 240 1.34 10.11 11.08
C ILE A 240 1.79 8.64 11.12
N PHE A 241 3.07 8.37 10.90
CA PHE A 241 3.62 7.01 10.99
C PHE A 241 3.49 6.45 12.40
N LEU A 242 3.75 7.27 13.42
CA LEU A 242 3.59 6.86 14.82
C LEU A 242 2.14 6.43 15.12
N VAL A 243 1.14 7.16 14.65
CA VAL A 243 -0.27 6.78 14.84
C VAL A 243 -0.61 5.47 14.14
N HIS A 244 -0.21 5.28 12.88
CA HIS A 244 -0.42 4.01 12.18
C HIS A 244 0.21 2.83 12.90
N MET A 245 1.48 2.96 13.31
CA MET A 245 2.20 1.88 14.00
C MET A 245 1.56 1.52 15.34
N LYS A 246 1.12 2.52 16.10
CA LYS A 246 0.49 2.30 17.40
C LYS A 246 -0.87 1.61 17.30
N GLN A 247 -1.64 1.88 16.25
CA GLN A 247 -2.88 1.14 15.99
C GLN A 247 -2.59 -0.35 15.82
N VAL A 248 -1.57 -0.71 15.03
CA VAL A 248 -1.14 -2.12 14.87
C VAL A 248 -0.62 -2.70 16.19
N GLN A 249 0.16 -1.92 16.95
CA GLN A 249 0.67 -2.37 18.25
C GLN A 249 -0.48 -2.70 19.22
N ARG A 250 -1.54 -1.90 19.27
CA ARG A 250 -2.72 -2.18 20.10
C ARG A 250 -3.38 -3.51 19.72
N ASP A 251 -3.51 -3.80 18.43
CA ASP A 251 -4.03 -5.09 17.97
C ASP A 251 -3.14 -6.23 18.47
N VAL A 252 -1.81 -6.09 18.30
CA VAL A 252 -0.83 -7.08 18.74
C VAL A 252 -0.92 -7.31 20.25
N LEU A 253 -0.95 -6.24 21.06
CA LEU A 253 -1.05 -6.31 22.52
C LEU A 253 -2.35 -7.00 22.96
N ARG A 254 -3.48 -6.68 22.32
CA ARG A 254 -4.76 -7.36 22.59
C ARG A 254 -4.70 -8.84 22.25
N LEU A 255 -4.15 -9.20 21.09
CA LEU A 255 -4.08 -10.60 20.64
C LEU A 255 -3.13 -11.46 21.48
N ILE A 256 -2.11 -10.87 22.13
CA ILE A 256 -1.25 -11.60 23.08
C ILE A 256 -1.81 -11.60 24.52
N GLY A 257 -2.95 -10.93 24.77
CA GLY A 257 -3.55 -10.82 26.10
C GLY A 257 -2.81 -9.87 27.06
N SER A 258 -2.19 -8.82 26.54
CA SER A 258 -1.53 -7.78 27.34
C SER A 258 -2.50 -6.64 27.66
N ASP A 259 -2.47 -6.17 28.91
CA ASP A 259 -3.23 -5.00 29.40
C ASP A 259 -2.47 -3.68 29.19
N GLU A 260 -1.33 -3.69 28.50
CA GLU A 260 -0.56 -2.49 28.19
C GLU A 260 -1.37 -1.50 27.35
N GLU A 261 -1.61 -0.30 27.90
CA GLU A 261 -2.30 0.77 27.20
C GLU A 261 -1.31 1.71 26.52
N VAL A 262 -1.46 1.86 25.20
CA VAL A 262 -0.62 2.75 24.40
C VAL A 262 -1.41 4.02 24.08
N THR A 263 -1.07 5.14 24.72
CA THR A 263 -1.67 6.46 24.47
C THR A 263 -0.82 7.31 23.52
N ILE A 264 -1.46 8.22 22.77
CA ILE A 264 -0.76 9.18 21.89
C ILE A 264 -1.37 10.56 22.10
N PRO A 265 -0.54 11.57 22.39
CA PRO A 265 -0.95 12.96 22.22
C PRO A 265 -1.44 13.19 20.78
N GLU A 266 -2.51 13.98 20.60
CA GLU A 266 -3.04 14.40 19.30
C GLU A 266 -3.64 13.31 18.39
N GLU A 267 -3.76 12.06 18.85
CA GLU A 267 -4.32 10.96 18.04
C GLU A 267 -5.71 11.29 17.49
N ALA A 268 -6.58 11.79 18.36
CA ALA A 268 -7.96 12.14 17.99
C ALA A 268 -7.99 13.22 16.90
N ASN A 269 -7.10 14.22 16.99
CA ASN A 269 -6.99 15.27 15.99
C ASN A 269 -6.50 14.73 14.65
N LEU A 270 -5.52 13.82 14.66
CA LEU A 270 -5.02 13.18 13.43
C LEU A 270 -6.03 12.23 12.80
N ILE A 271 -6.75 11.45 13.60
CA ILE A 271 -7.86 10.62 13.12
C ILE A 271 -8.95 11.49 12.50
N ALA A 272 -9.26 12.64 13.08
CA ALA A 272 -10.29 13.55 12.55
C ALA A 272 -9.84 14.29 11.27
N SER A 273 -8.55 14.61 11.15
CA SER A 273 -8.01 15.43 10.05
C SER A 273 -7.42 14.64 8.88
N ASN A 274 -7.09 13.36 9.06
CA ASN A 274 -6.44 12.53 8.05
C ASN A 274 -7.28 11.29 7.70
N ASN A 275 -7.83 11.26 6.48
CA ASN A 275 -8.69 10.16 6.00
C ASN A 275 -7.98 8.79 5.98
N SER A 276 -6.67 8.75 5.71
CA SER A 276 -5.90 7.50 5.69
C SER A 276 -5.76 6.90 7.09
N VAL A 277 -5.50 7.76 8.08
CA VAL A 277 -5.43 7.38 9.49
C VAL A 277 -6.81 6.96 10.01
N LEU A 278 -7.86 7.72 9.69
CA LEU A 278 -9.24 7.38 10.04
C LEU A 278 -9.65 6.01 9.50
N LYS A 279 -9.45 5.79 8.20
CA LYS A 279 -9.82 4.55 7.53
C LYS A 279 -9.09 3.34 8.13
N THR A 280 -7.80 3.50 8.41
CA THR A 280 -7.00 2.46 9.08
C THR A 280 -7.56 2.18 10.48
N SER A 281 -7.87 3.22 11.27
CA SER A 281 -8.43 3.09 12.62
C SER A 281 -9.77 2.34 12.62
N CYS A 282 -10.69 2.72 11.72
CA CYS A 282 -11.99 2.06 11.60
C CYS A 282 -11.86 0.59 11.23
N PHE A 283 -11.02 0.26 10.24
CA PHE A 283 -10.80 -1.12 9.83
C PHE A 283 -10.19 -1.95 10.97
N ARG A 284 -9.17 -1.43 11.66
CA ARG A 284 -8.48 -2.12 12.75
C ARG A 284 -9.43 -2.45 13.89
N LYS A 285 -10.31 -1.52 14.25
CA LYS A 285 -11.39 -1.76 15.22
C LYS A 285 -12.38 -2.83 14.75
N ALA A 286 -12.78 -2.81 13.48
CA ALA A 286 -13.65 -3.86 12.93
C ALA A 286 -12.98 -5.25 12.98
N TYR A 287 -11.71 -5.31 12.59
CA TYR A 287 -10.90 -6.51 12.63
C TYR A 287 -10.78 -7.08 14.05
N ILE A 288 -10.36 -6.27 15.04
CA ILE A 288 -10.16 -6.77 16.40
C ILE A 288 -11.50 -7.19 17.04
N SER A 289 -12.58 -6.45 16.79
CA SER A 289 -13.92 -6.84 17.24
C SER A 289 -14.36 -8.18 16.64
N PHE A 290 -14.07 -8.43 15.36
CA PHE A 290 -14.35 -9.71 14.72
C PHE A 290 -13.54 -10.85 15.34
N MET A 291 -12.24 -10.65 15.57
CA MET A 291 -11.35 -11.67 16.19
C MET A 291 -11.82 -12.06 17.59
N PHE A 292 -12.37 -11.13 18.36
CA PHE A 292 -12.92 -11.38 19.69
C PHE A 292 -14.43 -11.67 19.70
N ARG A 293 -15.03 -11.87 18.51
CA ARG A 293 -16.45 -12.22 18.32
C ARG A 293 -17.44 -11.18 18.83
N SER A 294 -17.01 -9.95 19.02
CA SER A 294 -17.87 -8.77 19.20
C SER A 294 -18.45 -8.36 17.85
N TYR A 295 -19.32 -9.19 17.27
CA TYR A 295 -19.74 -9.03 15.89
C TYR A 295 -20.60 -7.79 15.63
N ASP A 296 -21.38 -7.33 16.62
CA ASP A 296 -22.12 -6.06 16.52
C ASP A 296 -21.16 -4.85 16.44
N ASP A 297 -20.11 -4.83 17.27
CA ASP A 297 -19.05 -3.82 17.19
C ASP A 297 -18.29 -3.91 15.86
N ALA A 298 -18.02 -5.14 15.39
CA ALA A 298 -17.35 -5.36 14.11
C ALA A 298 -18.17 -4.78 12.95
N LYS A 299 -19.50 -4.98 12.97
CA LYS A 299 -20.44 -4.39 12.02
C LYS A 299 -20.46 -2.86 12.12
N GLU A 300 -20.52 -2.29 13.31
CA GLU A 300 -20.50 -0.84 13.49
C GLU A 300 -19.22 -0.22 12.92
N HIS A 301 -18.06 -0.80 13.25
CA HIS A 301 -16.77 -0.30 12.82
C HIS A 301 -16.53 -0.49 11.32
N VAL A 302 -16.99 -1.60 10.73
CA VAL A 302 -16.84 -1.82 9.28
C VAL A 302 -17.73 -0.85 8.48
N LEU A 303 -18.91 -0.47 9.01
CA LEU A 303 -19.74 0.58 8.40
C LEU A 303 -19.03 1.94 8.42
N LYS A 304 -18.36 2.30 9.52
CA LYS A 304 -17.52 3.51 9.60
C LYS A 304 -16.36 3.46 8.60
N PHE A 305 -15.76 2.28 8.42
CA PHE A 305 -14.72 2.07 7.40
C PHE A 305 -15.25 2.31 5.97
N PHE A 306 -16.46 1.85 5.64
CA PHE A 306 -17.07 2.11 4.33
C PHE A 306 -17.45 3.59 4.12
N ALA A 307 -17.82 4.29 5.20
CA ALA A 307 -18.16 5.70 5.14
C ALA A 307 -16.94 6.62 4.96
N CYS A 308 -15.72 6.11 5.13
CA CYS A 308 -14.50 6.87 4.85
C CYS A 308 -14.39 7.18 3.35
N ARG A 309 -13.81 8.34 2.99
CA ARG A 309 -13.64 8.74 1.58
C ARG A 309 -12.83 7.69 0.83
N GLU A 310 -13.16 7.49 -0.44
CA GLU A 310 -12.48 6.53 -1.31
C GLU A 310 -10.97 6.81 -1.42
N ASN A 311 -10.20 5.71 -1.53
CA ASN A 311 -8.75 5.64 -1.71
C ASN A 311 -7.90 6.44 -0.69
N ALA A 312 -7.51 5.77 0.40
CA ALA A 312 -6.52 6.31 1.34
C ALA A 312 -5.09 6.34 0.76
N TRP A 313 -4.83 5.52 -0.26
CA TRP A 313 -3.55 5.38 -0.96
C TRP A 313 -3.82 5.11 -2.45
N ALA A 314 -2.97 5.67 -3.33
CA ALA A 314 -3.08 5.45 -4.78
C ALA A 314 -2.72 4.02 -5.21
N ASN A 315 -1.87 3.36 -4.43
CA ASN A 315 -1.23 2.10 -4.80
C ASN A 315 -1.89 0.88 -4.13
N LEU A 316 -1.75 -0.28 -4.77
CA LEU A 316 -2.13 -1.57 -4.17
C LEU A 316 -1.13 -1.94 -3.07
N MET A 317 -1.66 -2.26 -1.88
CA MET A 317 -0.91 -2.47 -0.62
C MET A 317 -1.35 -3.74 0.09
N ALA A 318 -0.47 -4.33 0.91
CA ALA A 318 -0.75 -5.53 1.71
C ALA A 318 -2.03 -5.44 2.57
N ASN A 319 -2.34 -4.27 3.13
CA ASN A 319 -3.53 -4.09 3.96
C ASN A 319 -4.85 -4.36 3.20
N HIS A 320 -4.88 -4.19 1.88
CA HIS A 320 -6.06 -4.51 1.07
C HIS A 320 -6.41 -6.00 1.12
N ILE A 321 -5.44 -6.88 1.38
CA ILE A 321 -5.64 -8.31 1.53
C ILE A 321 -6.52 -8.59 2.76
N ASN A 322 -6.18 -7.99 3.89
CA ASN A 322 -6.99 -8.06 5.11
C ASN A 322 -8.33 -7.34 4.93
N HIS A 323 -8.36 -6.18 4.25
CA HIS A 323 -9.62 -5.50 3.99
C HIS A 323 -10.61 -6.40 3.26
N ALA A 324 -10.20 -7.08 2.19
CA ALA A 324 -11.05 -8.00 1.45
C ALA A 324 -11.51 -9.19 2.31
N LEU A 325 -10.58 -9.86 3.00
CA LEU A 325 -10.91 -11.03 3.82
C LEU A 325 -11.91 -10.69 4.94
N TYR A 326 -11.55 -9.78 5.85
CA TYR A 326 -12.36 -9.54 7.04
C TYR A 326 -13.64 -8.78 6.74
N THR A 327 -13.65 -7.91 5.72
CA THR A 327 -14.91 -7.33 5.24
C THR A 327 -15.84 -8.41 4.70
N GLY A 328 -15.32 -9.37 3.93
CA GLY A 328 -16.10 -10.50 3.42
C GLY A 328 -16.69 -11.35 4.55
N LEU A 329 -15.86 -11.74 5.53
CA LEU A 329 -16.28 -12.52 6.70
C LEU A 329 -17.38 -11.81 7.50
N ILE A 330 -17.16 -10.54 7.86
CA ILE A 330 -18.16 -9.73 8.57
C ILE A 330 -19.45 -9.64 7.74
N SER A 331 -19.33 -9.44 6.42
CA SER A 331 -20.49 -9.27 5.54
C SER A 331 -21.35 -10.53 5.47
N TYR A 332 -20.76 -11.72 5.28
CA TYR A 332 -21.53 -12.97 5.29
C TYR A 332 -22.15 -13.26 6.66
N TRP A 333 -21.43 -12.98 7.75
CA TRP A 333 -22.00 -13.11 9.10
C TRP A 333 -23.23 -12.21 9.30
N VAL A 334 -23.13 -10.92 8.92
CA VAL A 334 -24.27 -9.98 9.02
C VAL A 334 -25.41 -10.40 8.08
N ALA A 335 -25.09 -10.92 6.89
CA ALA A 335 -26.09 -11.36 5.93
C ALA A 335 -27.01 -12.45 6.51
N ARG A 336 -26.44 -13.41 7.26
CA ARG A 336 -27.20 -14.49 7.92
C ARG A 336 -28.13 -14.01 9.04
N LYS A 337 -27.81 -12.91 9.73
CA LYS A 337 -28.51 -12.47 10.95
C LYS A 337 -29.40 -11.24 10.75
N SER A 338 -29.35 -10.55 9.61
CA SER A 338 -29.99 -9.23 9.43
C SER A 338 -31.08 -9.17 8.35
N ARG A 339 -32.01 -8.22 8.50
CA ARG A 339 -33.07 -7.94 7.50
C ARG A 339 -32.52 -7.34 6.19
N ASP A 340 -31.37 -6.65 6.24
CA ASP A 340 -30.65 -6.14 5.07
C ASP A 340 -29.70 -7.18 4.46
N GLY A 341 -30.04 -8.47 4.59
CA GLY A 341 -29.16 -9.59 4.28
C GLY A 341 -28.57 -9.53 2.87
N GLN A 342 -29.36 -9.12 1.87
CA GLN A 342 -28.92 -9.04 0.48
C GLN A 342 -27.77 -8.04 0.26
N LYS A 343 -27.86 -6.84 0.82
CA LYS A 343 -26.81 -5.80 0.66
C LYS A 343 -25.48 -6.26 1.25
N TRP A 344 -25.52 -7.02 2.34
CA TRP A 344 -24.33 -7.59 2.97
C TRP A 344 -23.82 -8.81 2.18
N TYR A 345 -24.71 -9.64 1.67
CA TYR A 345 -24.37 -10.75 0.79
C TYR A 345 -23.62 -10.27 -0.46
N ASP A 346 -24.14 -9.25 -1.14
CA ASP A 346 -23.50 -8.66 -2.32
C ASP A 346 -22.09 -8.13 -2.02
N ARG A 347 -21.92 -7.47 -0.86
CA ARG A 347 -20.60 -7.00 -0.40
C ARG A 347 -19.65 -8.15 -0.07
N GLY A 348 -20.15 -9.23 0.53
CA GLY A 348 -19.39 -10.46 0.73
C GLY A 348 -18.87 -11.00 -0.60
N ASN A 349 -19.74 -11.03 -1.63
CA ASN A 349 -19.39 -11.48 -2.97
C ASN A 349 -18.36 -10.58 -3.66
N GLU A 350 -18.46 -9.26 -3.53
CA GLU A 350 -17.43 -8.33 -4.05
C GLU A 350 -16.05 -8.63 -3.46
N CYS A 351 -15.97 -8.87 -2.15
CA CYS A 351 -14.74 -9.24 -1.47
C CYS A 351 -14.20 -10.60 -1.93
N LYS A 352 -15.09 -11.60 -2.03
CA LYS A 352 -14.78 -12.95 -2.54
C LYS A 352 -14.23 -12.90 -3.96
N MET A 353 -14.87 -12.15 -4.85
CA MET A 353 -14.44 -12.01 -6.23
C MET A 353 -13.11 -11.26 -6.36
N THR A 354 -12.83 -10.31 -5.47
CA THR A 354 -11.52 -9.65 -5.40
C THR A 354 -10.42 -10.64 -5.02
N LEU A 355 -10.63 -11.45 -3.97
CA LEU A 355 -9.68 -12.48 -3.57
C LEU A 355 -9.51 -13.58 -4.63
N LYS A 356 -10.57 -13.94 -5.34
CA LYS A 356 -10.52 -14.87 -6.47
C LYS A 356 -9.61 -14.35 -7.58
N ARG A 357 -9.79 -13.10 -8.02
CA ARG A 357 -8.93 -12.47 -9.03
C ARG A 357 -7.46 -12.42 -8.59
N TRP A 358 -7.19 -12.15 -7.31
CA TRP A 358 -5.81 -12.21 -6.81
C TRP A 358 -5.27 -13.65 -6.73
N ALA A 359 -6.11 -14.64 -6.45
CA ALA A 359 -5.71 -16.05 -6.48
C ALA A 359 -5.32 -16.53 -7.90
N GLU A 360 -5.85 -15.89 -8.94
CA GLU A 360 -5.43 -16.12 -10.33
C GLU A 360 -4.00 -15.62 -10.60
N SER A 361 -3.55 -14.56 -9.91
CA SER A 361 -2.16 -14.07 -10.01
C SER A 361 -1.19 -14.80 -9.06
N SER A 362 -1.65 -15.20 -7.88
CA SER A 362 -0.84 -15.97 -6.93
C SER A 362 -1.67 -16.86 -6.02
N GLN A 363 -1.54 -18.19 -6.17
CA GLN A 363 -2.20 -19.12 -5.26
C GLN A 363 -1.62 -19.09 -3.84
N TRP A 364 -0.33 -18.76 -3.71
CA TRP A 364 0.40 -18.80 -2.43
C TRP A 364 -0.23 -17.91 -1.37
N THR A 365 -0.60 -16.69 -1.72
CA THR A 365 -1.05 -15.68 -0.74
C THR A 365 -2.56 -15.66 -0.56
N PHE A 366 -3.34 -15.98 -1.60
CA PHE A 366 -4.78 -15.65 -1.65
C PHE A 366 -5.73 -16.84 -1.61
N VAL A 367 -5.30 -18.03 -2.04
CA VAL A 367 -6.23 -19.14 -2.30
C VAL A 367 -6.99 -19.60 -1.05
N ASN A 368 -6.32 -19.63 0.10
CA ASN A 368 -6.93 -20.05 1.36
C ASN A 368 -7.97 -19.03 1.86
N LYS A 369 -7.72 -17.74 1.65
CA LYS A 369 -8.64 -16.63 1.97
C LYS A 369 -9.87 -16.66 1.08
N TRP A 370 -9.68 -16.92 -0.21
CA TRP A 370 -10.77 -17.09 -1.16
C TRP A 370 -11.65 -18.29 -0.78
N TYR A 371 -11.07 -19.47 -0.52
CA TYR A 371 -11.82 -20.64 -0.08
C TYR A 371 -12.58 -20.42 1.23
N LEU A 372 -12.01 -19.64 2.16
CA LEU A 372 -12.71 -19.32 3.40
C LEU A 372 -13.98 -18.48 3.12
N LEU A 373 -13.93 -17.54 2.17
CA LEU A 373 -15.12 -16.78 1.75
C LEU A 373 -16.11 -17.63 0.93
N GLU A 374 -15.66 -18.57 0.11
CA GLU A 374 -16.55 -19.55 -0.55
C GLU A 374 -17.30 -20.40 0.48
N ALA A 375 -16.63 -20.79 1.58
CA ALA A 375 -17.27 -21.53 2.67
C ALA A 375 -18.36 -20.71 3.37
N GLU A 376 -18.06 -19.44 3.68
CA GLU A 376 -19.00 -18.53 4.34
C GLU A 376 -20.20 -18.14 3.45
N GLU A 377 -19.99 -17.99 2.14
CA GLU A 377 -21.08 -17.80 1.18
C GLU A 377 -21.97 -19.05 1.11
N SER A 378 -21.36 -20.23 0.94
CA SER A 378 -22.09 -21.51 0.88
C SER A 378 -22.92 -21.73 2.15
N PHE A 379 -22.34 -21.42 3.31
CA PHE A 379 -23.05 -21.47 4.59
C PHE A 379 -24.22 -20.49 4.62
N THR A 380 -24.03 -19.26 4.14
CA THR A 380 -25.10 -18.26 4.04
C THR A 380 -26.24 -18.71 3.11
N ASN A 381 -25.93 -19.50 2.09
CA ASN A 381 -26.91 -20.05 1.14
C ASN A 381 -27.53 -21.38 1.60
N ASN A 382 -27.18 -21.88 2.79
CA ASN A 382 -27.56 -23.21 3.29
C ASN A 382 -27.06 -24.39 2.42
N ASP A 383 -26.01 -24.19 1.61
CA ASP A 383 -25.30 -25.27 0.92
C ASP A 383 -24.21 -25.83 1.83
N PHE A 384 -24.64 -26.63 2.80
CA PHE A 384 -23.78 -27.13 3.87
C PHE A 384 -22.70 -28.11 3.38
N GLU A 385 -22.97 -28.88 2.32
CA GLU A 385 -21.98 -29.80 1.75
C GLU A 385 -20.86 -29.04 1.03
N ALA A 386 -21.21 -27.98 0.27
CA ALA A 386 -20.21 -27.09 -0.31
C ALA A 386 -19.41 -26.35 0.77
N ALA A 387 -20.08 -25.80 1.79
CA ALA A 387 -19.44 -25.10 2.90
C ALA A 387 -18.40 -25.98 3.60
N LYS A 388 -18.75 -27.22 3.92
CA LYS A 388 -17.87 -28.23 4.51
C LYS A 388 -16.62 -28.47 3.65
N SER A 389 -16.80 -28.65 2.35
CA SER A 389 -15.69 -28.86 1.41
C SER A 389 -14.76 -27.65 1.36
N PHE A 390 -15.32 -26.45 1.32
CA PHE A 390 -14.53 -25.21 1.23
C PHE A 390 -13.80 -24.88 2.52
N TYR A 391 -14.39 -25.10 3.71
CA TYR A 391 -13.66 -24.97 4.97
C TYR A 391 -12.44 -25.89 5.03
N LYS A 392 -12.60 -27.16 4.61
CA LYS A 392 -11.49 -28.11 4.53
C LYS A 392 -10.39 -27.63 3.58
N GLN A 393 -10.76 -27.07 2.43
CA GLN A 393 -9.80 -26.49 1.48
C GLN A 393 -9.09 -25.28 2.08
N ALA A 394 -9.81 -24.34 2.70
CA ALA A 394 -9.25 -23.17 3.36
C ALA A 394 -8.20 -23.55 4.42
N ILE A 395 -8.53 -24.51 5.30
CA ILE A 395 -7.62 -25.04 6.33
C ILE A 395 -6.38 -25.69 5.68
N THR A 396 -6.59 -26.54 4.68
CA THR A 396 -5.51 -27.26 3.99
C THR A 396 -4.52 -26.31 3.33
N PHE A 397 -5.01 -25.30 2.60
CA PHE A 397 -4.16 -24.33 1.92
C PHE A 397 -3.52 -23.33 2.88
N ALA A 398 -4.21 -22.91 3.94
CA ALA A 398 -3.62 -22.06 4.98
C ALA A 398 -2.41 -22.75 5.62
N LYS A 399 -2.56 -24.05 5.94
CA LYS A 399 -1.47 -24.89 6.46
C LYS A 399 -0.34 -25.06 5.45
N LEU A 400 -0.66 -25.39 4.19
CA LEU A 400 0.31 -25.59 3.13
C LEU A 400 1.18 -24.33 2.91
N HIS A 401 0.55 -23.15 2.91
CA HIS A 401 1.22 -21.87 2.69
C HIS A 401 1.69 -21.18 3.99
N LYS A 402 1.61 -21.89 5.13
CA LYS A 402 2.13 -21.47 6.44
C LYS A 402 1.46 -20.22 7.04
N PHE A 403 0.20 -19.96 6.70
CA PHE A 403 -0.63 -18.94 7.35
C PHE A 403 -1.29 -19.53 8.61
N VAL A 404 -0.50 -19.79 9.66
CA VAL A 404 -0.98 -20.48 10.88
C VAL A 404 -2.17 -19.78 11.53
N HIS A 405 -2.17 -18.45 11.56
CA HIS A 405 -3.27 -17.66 12.12
C HIS A 405 -4.56 -17.77 11.28
N GLU A 406 -4.45 -17.93 9.97
CA GLU A 406 -5.61 -18.13 9.09
C GLU A 406 -6.08 -19.59 9.09
N GLU A 407 -5.18 -20.55 9.31
CA GLU A 407 -5.54 -21.95 9.61
C GLU A 407 -6.37 -22.00 10.89
N ALA A 408 -5.93 -21.33 11.96
CA ALA A 408 -6.66 -21.25 13.22
C ALA A 408 -8.04 -20.60 13.04
N LEU A 409 -8.11 -19.47 12.31
CA LEU A 409 -9.38 -18.80 12.00
C LEU A 409 -10.33 -19.70 11.20
N ALA A 410 -9.83 -20.38 10.17
CA ALA A 410 -10.65 -21.27 9.36
C ALA A 410 -11.15 -22.48 10.15
N CYS A 411 -10.32 -23.05 11.03
CA CYS A 411 -10.73 -24.13 11.94
C CYS A 411 -11.82 -23.67 12.92
N GLU A 412 -11.69 -22.48 13.49
CA GLU A 412 -12.65 -21.91 14.42
C GLU A 412 -14.00 -21.64 13.74
N LEU A 413 -14.00 -21.00 12.56
CA LEU A 413 -15.23 -20.76 11.79
C LEU A 413 -15.89 -22.06 11.33
N ALA A 414 -15.09 -23.05 10.89
CA ALA A 414 -15.61 -24.38 10.56
C ALA A 414 -16.26 -25.05 11.77
N ALA A 415 -15.68 -24.94 12.96
CA ALA A 415 -16.26 -25.50 14.18
C ALA A 415 -17.62 -24.86 14.50
N TYR A 416 -17.75 -23.54 14.36
CA TYR A 416 -19.04 -22.86 14.52
C TYR A 416 -20.07 -23.31 13.48
N PHE A 417 -19.65 -23.45 12.23
CA PHE A 417 -20.50 -23.99 11.17
C PHE A 417 -21.04 -25.38 11.50
N TYR A 418 -20.27 -26.26 12.15
CA TYR A 418 -20.75 -27.59 12.57
C TYR A 418 -21.61 -27.59 13.84
N LEU A 419 -21.60 -26.50 14.61
CA LEU A 419 -22.39 -26.36 15.85
C LEU A 419 -23.78 -25.77 15.59
N GLU A 420 -23.89 -24.88 14.61
CA GLU A 420 -25.19 -24.40 14.09
C GLU A 420 -25.86 -25.51 13.24
#